data_AF-A0A7V1JLW0-F1
#
_entry.id   AF-A0A7V1JLW0-F1
#
_cell.length_a   1.000
_cell.length_b   1.000
_cell.length_c   1.000
_cell.angle_alpha   90.00
_cell.angle_beta   90.00
_cell.angle_gamma   90.00
#
_symmetry.space_group_name_H-M   'P 1'
#
loop_
_entity.id
_entity.type
_entity.pdbx_description
1 polymer ?
#
loop_
_entity_poly.entity_id
_entity_poly.type
_entity_poly.pdbx_seq_one_letter_code
_entity_poly.pdbx_strand_id
1 'polypeptide(L)'
;WRLVTAMFLHVDLLHIAFNSYALLAFGPQVERPYGRLRFLLMYFLSGLAGSALSFLLSPYPSVGASGAIFGLVGVMGAYLYRYRDRLATGRARLINILSVVAYNLFYGFVVPHVDNWAHIGGLVAGLTLGWFLAPRYQVFRPDPLCAPRVIDRSAPLQWLQGIGLVGLGVALALLGGFLRWGG
;
A
#
# COMPACT_ATOMS: atom_id res chain seq x y z
N TRP A 1 -0.33 -20.54 -0.74
CA TRP A 1 -0.21 -20.23 0.70
C TRP A 1 0.99 -19.34 1.00
N ARG A 2 2.22 -19.68 0.52
CA ARG A 2 3.47 -18.92 0.81
C ARG A 2 3.39 -17.40 0.60
N LEU A 3 2.75 -16.94 -0.49
CA LEU A 3 2.67 -15.51 -0.84
C LEU A 3 1.95 -14.66 0.21
N VAL A 4 0.92 -15.23 0.86
CA VAL A 4 0.13 -14.55 1.88
C VAL A 4 0.77 -14.74 3.26
N THR A 5 1.21 -15.97 3.57
CA THR A 5 1.81 -16.27 4.88
C THR A 5 3.14 -15.54 5.09
N ALA A 6 3.88 -15.23 4.02
CA ALA A 6 5.12 -14.45 4.08
C ALA A 6 4.96 -13.12 4.83
N MET A 7 3.78 -12.49 4.74
CA MET A 7 3.48 -11.22 5.42
C MET A 7 3.50 -11.31 6.95
N PHE A 8 3.37 -12.51 7.50
CA PHE A 8 3.29 -12.76 8.94
C PHE A 8 4.59 -13.33 9.52
N LEU A 9 5.48 -13.83 8.66
CA LEU A 9 6.77 -14.40 9.08
C LEU A 9 7.79 -13.29 9.30
N HIS A 10 8.59 -13.42 10.35
CA HIS A 10 9.67 -12.48 10.66
C HIS A 10 10.93 -13.27 11.02
N VAL A 11 12.08 -12.78 10.56
CA VAL A 11 13.37 -13.48 10.69
C VAL A 11 13.92 -13.39 12.11
N ASP A 12 13.65 -12.28 12.80
CA ASP A 12 14.14 -11.99 14.14
C ASP A 12 13.23 -11.00 14.88
N LEU A 13 13.51 -10.80 16.18
CA LEU A 13 12.71 -9.95 17.06
C LEU A 13 12.76 -8.47 16.66
N LEU A 14 13.89 -8.01 16.13
CA LEU A 14 14.06 -6.62 15.73
C LEU A 14 13.27 -6.33 14.44
N HIS A 15 13.23 -7.28 13.51
CA HIS A 15 12.45 -7.20 12.29
C HIS A 15 10.94 -7.10 12.58
N ILE A 16 10.39 -7.92 13.48
CA ILE A 16 8.98 -7.80 13.89
C ILE A 16 8.71 -6.48 14.64
N ALA A 17 9.64 -6.03 15.49
CA ALA A 17 9.49 -4.77 16.19
C ALA A 17 9.43 -3.57 15.23
N PHE A 18 10.32 -3.51 14.23
CA PHE A 18 10.32 -2.45 13.23
C PHE A 18 9.08 -2.49 12.34
N ASN A 19 8.66 -3.66 11.86
CA ASN A 19 7.43 -3.78 11.07
C ASN A 19 6.20 -3.38 11.90
N SER A 20 6.13 -3.77 13.16
CA SER A 20 5.03 -3.39 14.05
C SER A 20 4.99 -1.89 14.29
N TYR A 21 6.16 -1.28 14.57
CA TYR A 21 6.28 0.16 14.72
C TYR A 21 5.85 0.90 13.44
N ALA A 22 6.34 0.47 12.27
CA ALA A 22 5.98 1.09 11.00
C ALA A 22 4.48 0.92 10.69
N LEU A 23 3.90 -0.25 10.96
CA LEU A 23 2.47 -0.46 10.82
C LEU A 23 1.65 0.43 11.77
N LEU A 24 2.11 0.62 13.01
CA LEU A 24 1.48 1.56 13.96
C LEU A 24 1.63 3.02 13.52
N ALA A 25 2.73 3.37 12.84
CA ALA A 25 2.97 4.72 12.35
C ALA A 25 2.11 5.05 11.12
N PHE A 26 2.01 4.14 10.15
CA PHE A 26 1.32 4.39 8.87
C PHE A 26 -0.14 3.90 8.85
N GLY A 27 -0.44 2.80 9.53
CA GLY A 27 -1.76 2.16 9.53
C GLY A 27 -2.89 3.11 9.93
N PRO A 28 -2.84 3.75 11.12
CA PRO A 28 -3.85 4.71 11.55
C PRO A 28 -3.99 5.91 10.62
N GLN A 29 -2.91 6.32 9.94
CA GLN A 29 -2.95 7.44 8.99
C GLN A 29 -3.69 7.10 7.70
N VAL A 30 -3.74 5.83 7.32
CA VAL A 30 -4.53 5.32 6.19
C VAL A 30 -5.96 4.97 6.64
N GLU A 31 -6.11 4.26 7.75
CA GLU A 31 -7.40 3.77 8.24
C GLU A 31 -8.36 4.91 8.57
N ARG A 32 -7.88 6.00 9.18
CA ARG A 32 -8.73 7.15 9.53
C ARG A 32 -9.44 7.77 8.31
N PRO A 33 -8.75 8.15 7.23
CA PRO A 33 -9.42 8.70 6.05
C PRO A 33 -10.14 7.66 5.20
N TYR A 34 -9.64 6.43 5.08
CA TYR A 34 -10.22 5.43 4.16
C TYR A 34 -11.29 4.53 4.80
N GLY A 35 -11.26 4.36 6.12
CA GLY A 35 -12.07 3.40 6.85
C GLY A 35 -11.45 1.99 6.89
N ARG A 36 -11.94 1.17 7.83
CA ARG A 36 -11.37 -0.15 8.17
C ARG A 36 -11.32 -1.13 7.00
N LEU A 37 -12.42 -1.25 6.26
CA LEU A 37 -12.53 -2.20 5.15
C LEU A 37 -11.51 -1.89 4.05
N ARG A 38 -11.42 -0.62 3.64
CA ARG A 38 -10.45 -0.18 2.64
C ARG A 38 -9.03 -0.39 3.11
N PHE A 39 -8.74 -0.06 4.38
CA PHE A 39 -7.43 -0.28 4.98
C PHE A 39 -6.99 -1.75 4.87
N LEU A 40 -7.85 -2.70 5.28
CA LEU A 40 -7.54 -4.12 5.21
C LEU A 40 -7.31 -4.58 3.76
N LEU A 41 -8.18 -4.18 2.83
CA LEU A 41 -8.00 -4.50 1.40
C LEU A 41 -6.67 -3.96 0.87
N MET A 42 -6.34 -2.71 1.15
CA MET A 42 -5.11 -2.08 0.70
C MET A 42 -3.86 -2.75 1.30
N TYR A 43 -3.89 -3.10 2.59
CA TYR A 43 -2.80 -3.79 3.26
C TYR A 43 -2.54 -5.17 2.64
N PHE A 44 -3.57 -6.01 2.54
CA PHE A 44 -3.40 -7.38 2.06
C PHE A 44 -3.10 -7.46 0.57
N LEU A 45 -3.76 -6.66 -0.27
CA LEU A 45 -3.50 -6.66 -1.72
C LEU A 45 -2.12 -6.10 -2.04
N SER A 46 -1.65 -5.09 -1.31
CA SER A 46 -0.28 -4.58 -1.52
C SER A 46 0.77 -5.57 -1.04
N GLY A 47 0.55 -6.25 0.09
CA GLY A 47 1.44 -7.33 0.54
C GLY A 47 1.51 -8.48 -0.47
N LEU A 48 0.37 -8.90 -1.03
CA LEU A 48 0.33 -9.91 -2.08
C LEU A 48 1.08 -9.47 -3.35
N ALA A 49 0.91 -8.22 -3.78
CA ALA A 49 1.62 -7.65 -4.91
C ALA A 49 3.13 -7.57 -4.68
N GLY A 50 3.56 -7.19 -3.47
CA GLY A 50 4.95 -7.24 -3.05
C GLY A 50 5.52 -8.66 -3.15
N SER A 51 4.87 -9.63 -2.51
CA SER A 51 5.30 -11.04 -2.56
C SER A 51 5.37 -11.58 -3.99
N ALA A 52 4.41 -11.22 -4.86
CA ALA A 52 4.40 -11.66 -6.25
C ALA A 52 5.53 -11.04 -7.08
N LEU A 53 5.81 -9.74 -6.91
CA LEU A 53 6.92 -9.09 -7.61
C LEU A 53 8.28 -9.60 -7.13
N SER A 54 8.41 -9.84 -5.82
CA SER A 54 9.59 -10.50 -5.25
C SER A 54 9.76 -11.92 -5.82
N PHE A 55 8.71 -12.74 -5.88
CA PHE A 55 8.80 -14.06 -6.50
C PHE A 55 9.29 -14.02 -7.96
N LEU A 56 8.85 -13.03 -8.74
CA LEU A 56 9.31 -12.85 -10.11
C LEU A 56 10.80 -12.46 -10.19
N LEU A 57 11.24 -11.52 -9.36
CA LEU A 57 12.50 -10.79 -9.57
C LEU A 57 13.62 -11.13 -8.59
N SER A 58 13.28 -11.50 -7.36
CA SER A 58 14.21 -11.84 -6.28
C SER A 58 14.59 -13.32 -6.32
N PRO A 59 15.88 -13.67 -6.15
CA PRO A 59 16.31 -15.05 -5.96
C PRO A 59 16.05 -15.57 -4.53
N TYR A 60 15.66 -14.68 -3.60
CA TYR A 60 15.42 -15.02 -2.20
C TYR A 60 13.92 -14.94 -1.86
N PRO A 61 13.42 -15.79 -0.95
CA PRO A 61 12.02 -15.72 -0.53
C PRO A 61 11.74 -14.43 0.23
N SER A 62 10.62 -13.78 -0.11
CA SER A 62 10.11 -12.65 0.66
C SER A 62 9.65 -13.08 2.06
N VAL A 63 9.99 -12.29 3.07
CA VAL A 63 9.61 -12.51 4.47
C VAL A 63 9.33 -11.16 5.13
N GLY A 64 8.20 -11.05 5.82
CA GLY A 64 7.84 -9.89 6.62
C GLY A 64 6.67 -9.07 6.07
N ALA A 65 6.12 -8.23 6.94
CA ALA A 65 5.00 -7.35 6.64
C ALA A 65 5.41 -6.12 5.81
N SER A 66 6.71 -5.91 5.58
CA SER A 66 7.28 -4.68 5.03
C SER A 66 6.77 -4.34 3.62
N GLY A 67 6.51 -5.32 2.75
CA GLY A 67 5.87 -5.08 1.44
C GLY A 67 4.46 -4.48 1.57
N ALA A 68 3.65 -4.98 2.50
CA ALA A 68 2.32 -4.42 2.77
C ALA A 68 2.39 -3.01 3.39
N ILE A 69 3.38 -2.77 4.25
CA ILE A 69 3.63 -1.46 4.85
C ILE A 69 4.06 -0.45 3.78
N PHE A 70 4.95 -0.82 2.86
CA PHE A 70 5.26 -0.01 1.69
C PHE A 70 4.02 0.28 0.82
N GLY A 71 3.09 -0.68 0.76
CA GLY A 71 1.76 -0.46 0.22
C GLY A 71 1.00 0.66 0.92
N LEU A 72 0.94 0.66 2.25
CA LEU A 72 0.30 1.74 3.01
C LEU A 72 0.99 3.10 2.78
N VAL A 73 2.32 3.11 2.66
CA VAL A 73 3.09 4.31 2.29
C VAL A 73 2.69 4.80 0.89
N GLY A 74 2.52 3.90 -0.07
CA GLY A 74 2.01 4.22 -1.41
C GLY A 74 0.58 4.77 -1.38
N VAL A 75 -0.30 4.18 -0.58
CA VAL A 75 -1.67 4.69 -0.37
C VAL A 75 -1.63 6.12 0.17
N MET A 76 -0.80 6.39 1.18
CA MET A 76 -0.63 7.73 1.72
C MET A 76 -0.04 8.70 0.69
N GLY A 77 0.91 8.25 -0.13
CA GLY A 77 1.44 9.03 -1.24
C GLY A 77 0.34 9.45 -2.22
N ALA A 78 -0.51 8.52 -2.65
CA ALA A 78 -1.65 8.83 -3.52
C ALA A 78 -2.66 9.78 -2.86
N TYR A 79 -2.99 9.55 -1.58
CA TYR A 79 -3.88 10.41 -0.81
C TYR A 79 -3.34 11.84 -0.70
N LEU A 80 -2.10 11.99 -0.25
CA LEU A 80 -1.46 13.29 -0.10
C LEU A 80 -1.29 13.96 -1.45
N TYR A 81 -0.91 13.24 -2.50
CA TYR A 81 -0.83 13.82 -3.84
C TYR A 81 -2.18 14.41 -4.29
N ARG A 82 -3.29 13.71 -4.06
CA ARG A 82 -4.66 14.16 -4.43
C ARG A 82 -5.16 15.32 -3.56
N TYR A 83 -4.83 15.34 -2.28
CA TYR A 83 -5.41 16.28 -1.31
C TYR A 83 -4.42 17.31 -0.76
N ARG A 84 -3.17 17.37 -1.27
CA ARG A 84 -2.07 18.21 -0.74
C ARG A 84 -2.42 19.68 -0.55
N ASP A 85 -3.21 20.25 -1.47
CA ASP A 85 -3.55 21.68 -1.46
C ASP A 85 -4.76 21.98 -0.56
N ARG A 86 -5.47 20.93 -0.11
CA ARG A 86 -6.60 21.04 0.84
C ARG A 86 -6.19 20.78 2.30
N LEU A 87 -4.98 20.28 2.51
CA LEU A 87 -4.43 19.95 3.83
C LEU A 87 -3.36 20.97 4.19
N ALA A 88 -3.43 21.57 5.38
CA ALA A 88 -2.48 22.59 5.83
C ALA A 88 -1.01 22.17 5.69
N THR A 89 -0.71 20.89 5.93
CA THR A 89 0.64 20.31 5.82
C THR A 89 0.79 19.32 4.67
N GLY A 90 -0.14 19.31 3.71
CA GLY A 90 -0.24 18.27 2.68
C GLY A 90 1.02 18.13 1.82
N ARG A 91 1.56 19.24 1.32
CA ARG A 91 2.80 19.25 0.51
C ARG A 91 4.02 18.81 1.31
N ALA A 92 4.20 19.33 2.52
CA ALA A 92 5.31 18.96 3.40
C ALA A 92 5.29 17.46 3.76
N ARG A 93 4.10 16.92 4.08
CA ARG A 93 3.91 15.48 4.34
C ARG A 93 4.19 14.63 3.10
N LEU A 94 3.80 15.10 1.91
CA LEU A 94 4.10 14.39 0.66
C LEU A 94 5.61 14.31 0.42
N ILE A 95 6.33 15.42 0.58
CA ILE A 95 7.80 15.45 0.48
C ILE A 95 8.42 14.49 1.50
N ASN A 96 7.96 14.52 2.76
CA ASN A 96 8.43 13.60 3.79
C ASN A 96 8.24 12.13 3.42
N ILE A 97 7.07 11.75 2.89
CA ILE A 97 6.84 10.37 2.43
C ILE A 97 7.79 10.01 1.27
N LEU A 98 7.99 10.91 0.32
CA LEU A 98 8.92 10.66 -0.78
C LEU A 98 10.35 10.47 -0.27
N SER A 99 10.79 11.26 0.72
CA SER A 99 12.08 11.08 1.39
C SER A 99 12.17 9.73 2.11
N VAL A 100 11.12 9.32 2.82
CA VAL A 100 11.07 8.01 3.51
C VAL A 100 11.18 6.86 2.50
N VAL A 101 10.44 6.92 1.39
CA VAL A 101 10.52 5.92 0.32
C VAL A 101 11.92 5.88 -0.28
N ALA A 102 12.48 7.04 -0.65
CA ALA A 102 13.81 7.12 -1.24
C ALA A 102 14.89 6.56 -0.31
N TYR A 103 14.87 6.94 0.97
CA TYR A 103 15.81 6.44 1.97
C TYR A 103 15.68 4.92 2.16
N ASN A 104 14.47 4.39 2.35
CA ASN A 104 14.30 2.96 2.60
C ASN A 104 14.67 2.10 1.39
N LEU A 105 14.33 2.52 0.18
CA LEU A 105 14.72 1.79 -1.03
C LEU A 105 16.23 1.85 -1.24
N PHE A 106 16.85 3.01 -1.04
CA PHE A 106 18.31 3.15 -1.08
C PHE A 106 18.98 2.24 -0.05
N TYR A 107 18.54 2.31 1.20
CA TYR A 107 19.04 1.45 2.28
C TYR A 107 18.90 -0.03 1.94
N GLY A 108 17.78 -0.45 1.36
CA GLY A 108 17.55 -1.84 0.96
C GLY A 108 18.39 -2.32 -0.22
N PHE A 109 18.95 -1.41 -1.04
CA PHE A 109 19.93 -1.80 -2.06
C PHE A 109 21.35 -1.93 -1.49
N VAL A 110 21.63 -1.26 -0.37
CA VAL A 110 22.94 -1.28 0.30
C VAL A 110 23.03 -2.42 1.32
N VAL A 111 21.94 -2.70 2.04
CA VAL A 111 21.92 -3.70 3.11
C VAL A 111 21.43 -5.05 2.58
N PRO A 112 22.24 -6.12 2.72
CA PRO A 112 21.85 -7.46 2.33
C PRO A 112 20.57 -7.92 3.03
N HIS A 113 19.83 -8.82 2.39
CA HIS A 113 18.59 -9.43 2.90
C HIS A 113 17.36 -8.51 2.97
N VAL A 114 17.44 -7.28 2.45
CA VAL A 114 16.25 -6.43 2.24
C VAL A 114 15.64 -6.73 0.88
N ASP A 115 14.37 -7.10 0.88
CA ASP A 115 13.62 -7.43 -0.34
C ASP A 115 13.01 -6.17 -0.97
N ASN A 116 13.84 -5.43 -1.73
CA ASN A 116 13.39 -4.23 -2.42
C ASN A 116 12.32 -4.50 -3.49
N TRP A 117 12.27 -5.70 -4.07
CA TRP A 117 11.23 -6.05 -5.03
C TRP A 117 9.86 -6.18 -4.34
N ALA A 118 9.82 -6.73 -3.13
CA ALA A 118 8.60 -6.71 -2.32
C ALA A 118 8.17 -5.28 -1.95
N HIS A 119 9.12 -4.41 -1.59
CA HIS A 119 8.83 -3.00 -1.28
C HIS A 119 8.29 -2.24 -2.48
N ILE A 120 8.92 -2.39 -3.65
CA ILE A 120 8.48 -1.74 -4.90
C ILE A 120 7.10 -2.25 -5.32
N GLY A 121 6.88 -3.57 -5.29
CA GLY A 121 5.60 -4.17 -5.67
C GLY A 121 4.47 -3.72 -4.76
N GLY A 122 4.74 -3.70 -3.45
CA GLY A 122 3.82 -3.14 -2.46
C GLY A 122 3.52 -1.67 -2.70
N LEU A 123 4.55 -0.83 -2.88
CA LEU A 123 4.41 0.61 -3.11
C LEU A 123 3.55 0.93 -4.34
N VAL A 124 3.81 0.26 -5.47
CA VAL A 124 3.07 0.47 -6.72
C VAL A 124 1.61 0.04 -6.59
N ALA A 125 1.36 -1.12 -5.96
CA ALA A 125 0.00 -1.55 -5.66
C ALA A 125 -0.71 -0.58 -4.71
N GLY A 126 -0.02 -0.10 -3.69
CA GLY A 126 -0.50 0.89 -2.74
C GLY A 126 -0.87 2.22 -3.39
N LEU A 127 -0.03 2.76 -4.27
CA LEU A 127 -0.32 3.97 -5.04
C LEU A 127 -1.59 3.78 -5.91
N THR A 128 -1.69 2.64 -6.56
CA THR A 128 -2.85 2.29 -7.40
C THR A 128 -4.12 2.21 -6.55
N LEU A 129 -4.13 1.38 -5.51
CA LEU A 129 -5.30 1.21 -4.65
C LEU A 129 -5.66 2.50 -3.93
N GLY A 130 -4.68 3.25 -3.42
CA GLY A 130 -4.90 4.53 -2.75
C GLY A 130 -5.56 5.57 -3.66
N TRP A 131 -5.31 5.53 -4.97
CA TRP A 131 -5.95 6.39 -5.95
C TRP A 131 -7.40 5.99 -6.25
N PHE A 132 -7.64 4.70 -6.45
CA PHE A 132 -8.94 4.15 -6.87
C PHE A 132 -9.93 3.96 -5.72
N LEU A 133 -9.45 3.58 -4.53
CA LEU A 133 -10.26 3.40 -3.33
C LEU A 133 -10.36 4.68 -2.48
N ALA A 134 -9.80 5.81 -2.95
CA ALA A 134 -9.89 7.08 -2.22
C ALA A 134 -11.35 7.46 -1.94
N PRO A 135 -11.71 7.82 -0.69
CA PRO A 135 -13.02 8.37 -0.40
C PRO A 135 -13.25 9.63 -1.21
N ARG A 136 -14.48 9.83 -1.68
CA ARG A 136 -14.90 11.07 -2.35
C ARG A 136 -15.98 11.73 -1.51
N TYR A 137 -15.57 12.30 -0.38
CA TYR A 137 -16.48 12.96 0.53
C TYR A 137 -17.09 14.20 -0.11
N GLN A 138 -18.41 14.26 -0.13
CA GLN A 138 -19.18 15.43 -0.52
C GLN A 138 -20.08 15.85 0.64
N VAL A 139 -20.16 17.16 0.86
CA VAL A 139 -21.11 17.74 1.81
C VAL A 139 -22.46 17.81 1.13
N PHE A 140 -23.39 16.99 1.61
CA PHE A 140 -24.78 16.96 1.16
C PHE A 140 -25.65 17.80 2.10
N ARG A 141 -26.29 18.84 1.55
CA ARG A 141 -27.30 19.67 2.23
C ARG A 141 -28.63 19.52 1.49
N PRO A 142 -29.55 18.66 1.98
CA PRO A 142 -30.87 18.51 1.36
C PRO A 142 -31.79 19.72 1.63
N ASP A 143 -31.61 20.39 2.77
CA ASP A 143 -32.42 21.55 3.20
C ASP A 143 -31.49 22.55 3.94
N PRO A 144 -31.58 23.87 3.70
CA PRO A 144 -30.86 24.91 4.46
C PRO A 144 -31.04 24.86 5.98
N LEU A 145 -32.17 24.35 6.47
CA LEU A 145 -32.50 24.23 7.89
C LEU A 145 -31.92 22.95 8.53
N CYS A 146 -31.47 21.99 7.72
CA CYS A 146 -30.89 20.73 8.20
C CYS A 146 -29.36 20.78 8.28
N ALA A 147 -28.80 20.09 9.28
CA ALA A 147 -27.36 19.96 9.39
C ALA A 147 -26.76 19.25 8.15
N PRO A 148 -25.66 19.77 7.58
CA PRO A 148 -24.97 19.12 6.47
C PRO A 148 -24.50 17.72 6.85
N ARG A 149 -24.66 16.76 5.94
CA ARG A 149 -24.14 15.40 6.09
C ARG A 149 -22.97 15.18 5.13
N VAL A 150 -21.94 14.48 5.58
CA VAL A 150 -20.84 14.05 4.71
C VAL A 150 -21.18 12.66 4.18
N ILE A 151 -21.25 12.53 2.85
CA ILE A 151 -21.48 11.25 2.19
C ILE A 151 -20.26 10.88 1.34
N ASP A 152 -19.91 9.60 1.34
CA ASP A 152 -18.88 9.08 0.44
C ASP A 152 -19.51 8.73 -0.91
N ARG A 153 -19.09 9.44 -1.95
CA ARG A 153 -19.55 9.23 -3.33
C ARG A 153 -18.62 8.35 -4.15
N SER A 154 -17.70 7.61 -3.51
CA SER A 154 -16.89 6.62 -4.23
C SER A 154 -17.80 5.57 -4.88
N ALA A 155 -17.63 5.33 -6.18
CA ALA A 155 -18.44 4.34 -6.89
C ALA A 155 -17.83 2.93 -6.71
N PRO A 156 -18.63 1.86 -6.51
CA PRO A 156 -18.12 0.48 -6.44
C PRO A 156 -17.24 0.09 -7.64
N LEU A 157 -17.59 0.59 -8.83
CA LEU A 157 -16.81 0.36 -10.05
C LEU A 157 -15.36 0.86 -9.94
N GLN A 158 -15.12 1.98 -9.23
CA GLN A 158 -13.75 2.50 -9.04
C GLN A 158 -12.91 1.56 -8.18
N TRP A 159 -13.53 0.93 -7.18
CA TRP A 159 -12.83 -0.06 -6.35
C TRP A 159 -12.47 -1.28 -7.18
N LEU A 160 -13.41 -1.78 -7.99
CA LEU A 160 -13.19 -2.91 -8.88
C LEU A 160 -12.07 -2.64 -9.90
N GLN A 161 -11.97 -1.42 -10.42
CA GLN A 161 -10.87 -1.02 -11.30
C GLN A 161 -9.52 -1.09 -10.58
N GLY A 162 -9.41 -0.51 -9.38
CA GLY A 162 -8.16 -0.54 -8.61
C GLY A 162 -7.75 -1.96 -8.21
N ILE A 163 -8.69 -2.75 -7.70
CA ILE A 163 -8.47 -4.14 -7.30
C ILE A 163 -8.13 -5.00 -8.53
N GLY A 164 -8.83 -4.80 -9.64
CA GLY A 164 -8.60 -5.52 -10.89
C GLY A 164 -7.22 -5.25 -11.48
N LEU A 165 -6.76 -3.99 -11.48
CA LEU A 165 -5.43 -3.62 -11.95
C LEU A 165 -4.32 -4.26 -11.10
N VAL A 166 -4.44 -4.20 -9.77
CA VAL A 166 -3.47 -4.87 -8.88
C VAL A 166 -3.53 -6.38 -9.04
N GLY A 167 -4.73 -6.96 -9.14
CA GLY A 167 -4.92 -8.40 -9.36
C GLY A 167 -4.30 -8.89 -10.67
N LEU A 168 -4.46 -8.12 -11.75
CA LEU A 168 -3.81 -8.42 -13.03
C LEU A 168 -2.28 -8.34 -12.90
N GLY A 169 -1.74 -7.31 -12.25
CA GLY A 169 -0.31 -7.17 -12.00
C GLY A 169 0.27 -8.35 -11.20
N VAL A 170 -0.45 -8.79 -10.16
CA VAL A 170 -0.11 -10.00 -9.40
C VAL A 170 -0.10 -11.23 -10.31
N ALA A 171 -1.16 -11.46 -11.08
CA ALA A 171 -1.26 -12.64 -11.95
C ALA A 171 -0.12 -12.71 -12.98
N LEU A 172 0.23 -11.57 -13.59
CA LEU A 172 1.35 -11.47 -14.53
C LEU A 172 2.70 -11.72 -13.85
N ALA A 173 2.92 -11.17 -12.65
CA ALA A 173 4.15 -11.39 -11.91
C ALA A 173 4.32 -12.87 -11.52
N LEU A 174 3.23 -13.53 -11.10
CA LEU A 174 3.25 -14.95 -10.79
C LEU A 174 3.53 -15.79 -12.03
N LEU A 175 2.85 -15.52 -13.16
CA LEU A 175 3.10 -16.21 -14.42
C LEU A 175 4.56 -16.08 -14.86
N GLY A 176 5.10 -14.86 -14.85
CA GLY A 176 6.50 -14.63 -15.18
C GLY A 176 7.46 -15.33 -14.23
N GLY A 177 7.14 -15.40 -12.93
CA GLY A 177 7.96 -16.11 -11.95
C GLY A 177 7.97 -17.61 -12.21
N PHE A 178 6.83 -18.21 -12.53
CA PHE A 178 6.78 -19.63 -12.92
C PHE A 178 7.55 -19.91 -14.20
N LEU A 179 7.46 -19.04 -15.21
CA LEU A 179 8.24 -19.18 -16.44
C LEU A 179 9.74 -19.03 -16.20
N ARG A 180 10.15 -18.18 -15.24
CA ARG A 180 11.55 -17.93 -14.92
C ARG A 180 12.19 -19.05 -14.10
N TRP A 181 11.45 -19.62 -13.14
CA TRP A 181 11.99 -20.59 -12.17
C TRP A 181 11.56 -22.03 -12.41
N GLY A 182 10.58 -22.26 -13.30
CA GLY A 182 9.98 -23.58 -13.54
C GLY A 182 10.49 -24.31 -14.78
N GLY A 183 11.39 -23.71 -15.56
CA GLY A 183 12.12 -24.36 -16.65
C GLY A 183 13.52 -24.76 -16.20
#